data_AF-A0A401YXP2-F1
#
_entry.id   AF-A0A401YXP2-F1
#
_cell.length_a   1.000
_cell.length_b   1.000
_cell.length_c   1.000
_cell.angle_alpha   90.00
_cell.angle_beta   90.00
_cell.angle_gamma   90.00
#
_symmetry.space_group_name_H-M   'P 1'
#
loop_
_entity.id
_entity.type
_entity.pdbx_description
1 polymer ?
#
loop_
_entity_poly.entity_id
_entity_poly.type
_entity_poly.pdbx_seq_one_letter_code
_entity_poly.pdbx_strand_id
1 'polypeptide(L)'
;MPHDNEPATSSPPPARADRRTLMLDASIRVLASQGLRGLTHRAVQEEAGLPNGSVTYYFKTRDQLILAVIDRMATRDKMYANEITHELMRMTAVRPIAIDYPRIAGFVRDWWNDGREVQLARLELELAGAREPLIREEMIRCQAEFRGFAELVALALGSTNARLDGHVLLALLQGLLFDHVTRDWEDPEILEVGLRRAIESVRY
;
A
#
# COMPACT_ATOMS: atom_id res chain seq x y z
N MET A 1 56.68 20.23 -4.59
CA MET A 1 55.23 20.07 -4.43
C MET A 1 54.88 18.62 -4.75
N PRO A 2 54.67 17.76 -3.74
CA PRO A 2 54.10 16.42 -3.97
C PRO A 2 52.61 16.57 -4.25
N HIS A 3 52.11 15.91 -5.30
CA HIS A 3 50.68 15.78 -5.55
C HIS A 3 50.10 14.79 -4.54
N ASP A 4 49.27 15.31 -3.63
CA ASP A 4 48.44 14.51 -2.73
C ASP A 4 47.45 13.68 -3.55
N ASN A 5 47.55 12.36 -3.39
CA ASN A 5 46.63 11.39 -3.95
C ASN A 5 45.45 11.25 -2.98
N GLU A 6 44.38 12.01 -3.19
CA GLU A 6 43.11 11.82 -2.47
C GLU A 6 42.54 10.43 -2.80
N PRO A 7 42.22 9.59 -1.81
CA PRO A 7 41.52 8.34 -2.07
C PRO A 7 40.08 8.65 -2.50
N ALA A 8 39.75 8.24 -3.74
CA ALA A 8 38.41 8.29 -4.28
C ALA A 8 37.40 7.68 -3.29
N THR A 9 36.39 8.46 -2.92
CA THR A 9 35.25 8.06 -2.10
C THR A 9 34.42 7.04 -2.86
N SER A 10 34.73 5.75 -2.71
CA SER A 10 33.86 4.69 -3.21
C SER A 10 32.53 4.74 -2.45
N SER A 11 31.45 5.14 -3.13
CA SER A 11 30.10 5.02 -2.60
C SER A 11 29.81 3.56 -2.23
N PRO A 12 29.15 3.28 -1.08
CA PRO A 12 28.85 1.91 -0.69
C PRO A 12 27.90 1.26 -1.71
N PRO A 13 28.08 -0.03 -2.02
CA PRO A 13 27.19 -0.74 -2.94
C PRO A 13 25.75 -0.74 -2.41
N PRO A 14 24.73 -0.73 -3.29
CA PRO A 14 23.33 -0.75 -2.87
C PRO A 14 23.11 -1.94 -1.94
N ALA A 15 22.50 -1.68 -0.77
CA ALA A 15 22.25 -2.69 0.24
C ALA A 15 21.48 -3.86 -0.39
N ARG A 16 22.12 -5.02 -0.46
CA ARG A 16 21.51 -6.28 -0.91
C ARG A 16 20.23 -6.47 -0.09
N ALA A 17 19.06 -6.45 -0.73
CA ALA A 17 17.78 -6.58 -0.04
C ALA A 17 17.84 -7.79 0.91
N ASP A 18 17.43 -7.59 2.17
CA ASP A 18 17.42 -8.66 3.17
C ASP A 18 16.62 -9.86 2.63
N ARG A 19 17.12 -11.08 2.86
CA ARG A 19 16.49 -12.32 2.39
C ARG A 19 15.05 -12.42 2.86
N ARG A 20 14.75 -11.93 4.08
CA ARG A 20 13.38 -11.86 4.60
C ARG A 20 12.51 -10.96 3.72
N THR A 21 13.01 -9.79 3.33
CA THR A 21 12.30 -8.87 2.43
C THR A 21 12.02 -9.51 1.08
N LEU A 22 13.00 -10.19 0.49
CA LEU A 22 12.83 -10.91 -0.77
C LEU A 22 11.74 -11.98 -0.68
N MET A 23 11.72 -12.76 0.41
CA MET A 23 10.68 -13.77 0.65
C MET A 23 9.30 -13.16 0.80
N LEU A 24 9.17 -12.02 1.49
CA LEU A 24 7.90 -11.36 1.69
C LEU A 24 7.38 -10.71 0.40
N ASP A 25 8.26 -10.11 -0.40
CA ASP A 25 7.88 -9.59 -1.72
C ASP A 25 7.47 -10.70 -2.68
N ALA A 26 8.15 -11.85 -2.66
CA ALA A 26 7.73 -13.05 -3.38
C ALA A 26 6.36 -13.56 -2.90
N SER A 27 6.12 -13.53 -1.59
CA SER A 27 4.83 -13.94 -1.02
C SER A 27 3.67 -13.06 -1.46
N ILE A 28 3.91 -11.75 -1.61
CA ILE A 28 2.91 -10.82 -2.19
C ILE A 28 2.59 -11.22 -3.63
N ARG A 29 3.59 -11.56 -4.45
CA ARG A 29 3.38 -12.02 -5.83
C ARG A 29 2.64 -13.35 -5.91
N VAL A 30 2.95 -14.29 -5.02
CA VAL A 30 2.20 -15.55 -4.91
C VAL A 30 0.74 -15.29 -4.53
N LEU A 31 0.47 -14.42 -3.55
CA LEU A 31 -0.90 -14.04 -3.18
C LEU A 31 -1.63 -13.40 -4.36
N ALA A 32 -0.99 -12.46 -5.05
CA ALA A 32 -1.60 -11.76 -6.18
C ALA A 32 -1.94 -12.69 -7.35
N SER A 33 -1.11 -13.70 -7.62
CA SER A 33 -1.25 -14.59 -8.77
C SER A 33 -2.02 -15.88 -8.50
N GLN A 34 -1.92 -16.41 -7.27
CA GLN A 34 -2.43 -17.75 -6.90
C GLN A 34 -3.43 -17.71 -5.73
N GLY A 35 -3.70 -16.52 -5.19
CA GLY A 35 -4.58 -16.32 -4.03
C GLY A 35 -4.03 -16.90 -2.73
N LEU A 36 -4.80 -16.77 -1.65
CA LEU A 36 -4.36 -17.22 -0.32
C LEU A 36 -4.09 -18.73 -0.23
N ARG A 37 -4.78 -19.55 -1.04
CA ARG A 37 -4.55 -21.00 -1.08
C ARG A 37 -3.20 -21.36 -1.69
N GLY A 38 -2.69 -20.57 -2.64
CA GLY A 38 -1.38 -20.78 -3.26
C GLY A 38 -0.20 -20.40 -2.35
N LEU A 39 -0.44 -19.63 -1.29
CA LEU A 39 0.59 -19.19 -0.35
C LEU A 39 1.12 -20.35 0.50
N THR A 40 2.14 -21.02 -0.03
CA THR A 40 2.88 -22.13 0.61
C THR A 40 4.37 -21.81 0.66
N HIS A 41 5.11 -22.41 1.60
CA HIS A 41 6.56 -22.20 1.69
C HIS A 41 7.28 -22.56 0.40
N ARG A 42 6.83 -23.61 -0.29
CA ARG A 42 7.39 -24.04 -1.56
C ARG A 42 7.14 -23.02 -2.67
N ALA A 43 5.89 -22.56 -2.84
CA ALA A 43 5.56 -21.55 -3.84
C ALA A 43 6.37 -20.25 -3.62
N VAL A 44 6.55 -19.84 -2.36
CA VAL A 44 7.38 -18.66 -2.03
C VAL A 44 8.86 -18.89 -2.31
N GLN A 45 9.39 -20.09 -2.05
CA GLN A 45 10.78 -20.42 -2.36
C GLN A 45 11.04 -20.39 -3.87
N GLU A 46 10.14 -20.99 -4.65
CA GLU A 46 10.19 -21.00 -6.11
C GLU A 46 10.11 -19.56 -6.65
N GLU A 47 9.14 -18.76 -6.20
CA GLU A 47 8.95 -17.37 -6.60
C GLU A 47 10.12 -16.43 -6.17
N ALA A 48 10.76 -16.72 -5.04
CA ALA A 48 11.91 -15.95 -4.56
C ALA A 48 13.25 -16.41 -5.16
N GLY A 49 13.29 -17.53 -5.88
CA GLY A 49 14.53 -18.17 -6.32
C GLY A 49 15.42 -18.64 -5.17
N LEU A 50 14.83 -19.08 -4.06
CA LEU A 50 15.55 -19.45 -2.84
C LEU A 50 15.57 -20.97 -2.61
N PRO A 51 16.63 -21.50 -1.95
CA PRO A 51 16.73 -22.93 -1.68
C PRO A 51 15.57 -23.48 -0.84
N ASN A 52 15.29 -24.78 -1.00
CA ASN A 52 14.34 -25.50 -0.16
C ASN A 52 14.64 -25.31 1.33
N GLY A 53 13.60 -25.06 2.12
CA GLY A 53 13.69 -24.83 3.56
C GLY A 53 13.99 -23.39 3.98
N SER A 54 14.37 -22.50 3.03
CA SER A 54 14.70 -21.11 3.35
C SER A 54 13.53 -20.38 4.03
N VAL A 55 12.32 -20.51 3.50
CA VAL A 55 11.12 -19.89 4.11
C VAL A 55 10.81 -20.48 5.48
N THR A 56 10.92 -21.80 5.66
CA THR A 56 10.66 -22.48 6.95
C THR A 56 11.63 -22.03 8.05
N TYR A 57 12.86 -21.63 7.68
CA TYR A 57 13.83 -21.07 8.62
C TYR A 57 13.35 -19.73 9.21
N TYR A 58 12.71 -18.87 8.41
CA TYR A 58 12.21 -17.56 8.85
C TYR A 58 10.79 -17.60 9.42
N PHE A 59 9.92 -18.44 8.84
CA PHE A 59 8.51 -18.53 9.17
C PHE A 59 8.17 -19.99 9.45
N LYS A 60 7.98 -20.34 10.72
CA LYS A 60 7.76 -21.73 11.14
C LYS A 60 6.36 -22.22 10.81
N THR A 61 5.40 -21.30 10.74
CA THR A 61 4.00 -21.59 10.43
C THR A 61 3.51 -20.72 9.29
N ARG A 62 2.44 -21.19 8.63
CA ARG A 62 1.74 -20.42 7.60
C ARG A 62 1.21 -19.09 8.15
N ASP A 63 0.69 -19.09 9.37
CA ASP A 63 0.18 -17.89 10.03
C ASP A 63 1.28 -16.85 10.23
N GLN A 64 2.48 -17.27 10.66
CA GLN A 64 3.63 -16.35 10.79
C GLN A 64 4.02 -15.72 9.45
N LEU A 65 3.95 -16.49 8.37
CA LEU A 65 4.20 -15.95 7.03
C LEU A 65 3.11 -14.95 6.63
N ILE A 66 1.83 -15.28 6.82
CA ILE A 66 0.70 -14.40 6.48
C ILE A 66 0.81 -13.07 7.23
N LEU A 67 1.00 -13.09 8.54
CA LEU A 67 1.13 -11.88 9.36
C LEU A 67 2.30 -11.00 8.88
N ALA A 68 3.46 -11.62 8.62
CA ALA A 68 4.62 -10.88 8.13
C ALA A 68 4.43 -10.29 6.71
N VAL A 69 3.61 -10.93 5.88
CA VAL A 69 3.26 -10.42 4.55
C VAL A 69 2.32 -9.23 4.66
N ILE A 70 1.33 -9.27 5.56
CA ILE A 70 0.44 -8.13 5.85
C ILE A 70 1.28 -6.90 6.28
N ASP A 71 2.25 -7.10 7.17
CA ASP A 71 3.22 -6.05 7.57
C ASP A 71 4.00 -5.49 6.38
N ARG A 72 4.49 -6.37 5.49
CA ARG A 72 5.26 -5.95 4.32
C ARG A 72 4.41 -5.14 3.36
N MET A 73 3.16 -5.54 3.13
CA MET A 73 2.21 -4.81 2.29
C MET A 73 1.93 -3.42 2.86
N ALA A 74 1.68 -3.31 4.17
CA ALA A 74 1.50 -2.02 4.83
C ALA A 74 2.73 -1.12 4.68
N THR A 75 3.93 -1.68 4.80
CA THR A 75 5.19 -0.95 4.58
C THR A 75 5.32 -0.42 3.15
N ARG A 76 4.91 -1.20 2.15
CA ARG A 76 4.94 -0.76 0.73
C ARG A 76 3.92 0.35 0.46
N ASP A 77 2.70 0.21 0.97
CA ASP A 77 1.65 1.21 0.75
C ASP A 77 1.91 2.53 1.50
N LYS A 78 2.61 2.48 2.64
CA LYS A 78 2.91 3.67 3.46
C LYS A 78 3.70 4.73 2.70
N MET A 79 4.60 4.32 1.81
CA MET A 79 5.39 5.25 1.00
C MET A 79 4.50 6.16 0.16
N TYR A 80 3.55 5.57 -0.57
CA TYR A 80 2.60 6.29 -1.41
C TYR A 80 1.59 7.11 -0.60
N ALA A 81 1.07 6.57 0.51
CA ALA A 81 0.12 7.31 1.35
C ALA A 81 0.73 8.57 1.97
N ASN A 82 2.01 8.52 2.36
CA ASN A 82 2.72 9.71 2.83
C ASN A 82 2.82 10.78 1.75
N GLU A 83 3.23 10.41 0.53
CA GLU A 83 3.38 11.35 -0.59
C GLU A 83 2.06 12.04 -0.94
N ILE A 84 0.97 11.27 -1.07
CA ILE A 84 -0.36 11.81 -1.37
C ILE A 84 -0.85 12.71 -0.23
N THR A 85 -0.66 12.29 1.02
CA THR A 85 -1.06 13.10 2.19
C THR A 85 -0.29 14.41 2.22
N HIS A 86 1.04 14.38 2.02
CA HIS A 86 1.86 15.59 1.97
C HIS A 86 1.45 16.54 0.85
N GLU A 87 1.16 16.03 -0.34
CA GLU A 87 0.72 16.86 -1.46
C GLU A 87 -0.66 17.49 -1.20
N LEU A 88 -1.61 16.72 -0.67
CA LEU A 88 -2.92 17.23 -0.26
C LEU A 88 -2.79 18.34 0.79
N MET A 89 -1.97 18.13 1.82
CA MET A 89 -1.71 19.13 2.87
C MET A 89 -1.07 20.40 2.32
N ARG A 90 -0.13 20.26 1.38
CA ARG A 90 0.50 21.40 0.71
C ARG A 90 -0.52 22.23 -0.08
N MET A 91 -1.45 21.57 -0.76
CA MET A 91 -2.48 22.23 -1.55
C MET A 91 -3.52 22.95 -0.69
N THR A 92 -3.99 22.31 0.40
CA THR A 92 -4.97 22.92 1.31
C THR A 92 -4.40 24.09 2.11
N ALA A 93 -3.09 24.09 2.41
CA ALA A 93 -2.43 25.18 3.11
C ALA A 93 -2.25 26.47 2.29
N VAL A 94 -2.09 26.38 0.96
CA VAL A 94 -1.77 27.54 0.10
C VAL A 94 -3.02 28.24 -0.43
N ARG A 95 -4.10 27.50 -0.73
CA ARG A 95 -5.44 28.04 -1.06
C ARG A 95 -6.52 27.02 -0.67
N PRO A 96 -7.45 27.34 0.26
CA PRO A 96 -8.50 26.41 0.69
C PRO A 96 -9.54 25.99 -0.38
N ILE A 97 -9.42 26.45 -1.64
CA ILE A 97 -10.55 26.49 -2.58
C ILE A 97 -10.32 25.77 -3.93
N ALA A 98 -9.12 25.32 -4.29
CA ALA A 98 -8.93 24.60 -5.56
C ALA A 98 -8.07 23.34 -5.39
N ILE A 99 -8.73 22.24 -5.04
CA ILE A 99 -8.14 20.91 -5.11
C ILE A 99 -7.96 20.55 -6.59
N ASP A 100 -6.73 20.29 -7.01
CA ASP A 100 -6.35 19.78 -8.34
C ASP A 100 -6.66 18.28 -8.41
N TYR A 101 -7.92 17.95 -8.66
CA TYR A 101 -8.39 16.57 -8.77
C TYR A 101 -7.67 15.75 -9.84
N PRO A 102 -7.41 16.27 -11.07
CA PRO A 102 -6.64 15.53 -12.08
C PRO A 102 -5.27 15.10 -11.57
N ARG A 103 -4.56 15.99 -10.86
CA ARG A 103 -3.24 15.66 -10.29
C ARG A 103 -3.31 14.58 -9.21
N ILE A 104 -4.26 14.68 -8.29
CA ILE A 104 -4.46 13.67 -7.23
C ILE A 104 -4.86 12.33 -7.84
N ALA A 105 -5.75 12.33 -8.83
CA ALA A 105 -6.14 11.14 -9.58
C ALA A 105 -4.94 10.48 -10.26
N GLY A 106 -4.04 11.28 -10.83
CA GLY A 106 -2.78 10.79 -11.38
C GLY A 106 -1.94 10.04 -10.35
N PHE A 107 -1.68 10.64 -9.18
CA PHE A 107 -0.92 9.99 -8.12
C PHE A 107 -1.58 8.70 -7.59
N VAL A 108 -2.89 8.72 -7.38
CA VAL A 108 -3.63 7.54 -6.90
C VAL A 108 -3.58 6.41 -7.93
N ARG A 109 -3.76 6.73 -9.22
CA ARG A 109 -3.66 5.74 -10.30
C ARG A 109 -2.26 5.14 -10.38
N ASP A 110 -1.22 5.98 -10.33
CA ASP A 110 0.16 5.51 -10.43
C ASP A 110 0.50 4.62 -9.23
N TRP A 111 0.08 5.00 -8.00
CA TRP A 111 0.17 4.12 -6.83
C TRP A 111 -0.54 2.78 -7.04
N TRP A 112 -1.78 2.78 -7.54
CA TRP A 112 -2.53 1.53 -7.74
C TRP A 112 -1.95 0.66 -8.85
N ASN A 113 -1.37 1.25 -9.89
CA ASN A 113 -0.71 0.54 -10.97
C ASN A 113 0.63 -0.06 -10.53
N ASP A 114 1.50 0.75 -9.93
CA ASP A 114 2.81 0.29 -9.43
C ASP A 114 2.66 -0.69 -8.26
N GLY A 115 1.56 -0.55 -7.50
CA GLY A 115 1.19 -1.39 -6.39
C GLY A 115 0.21 -2.51 -6.71
N ARG A 116 -0.13 -2.77 -7.99
CA ARG A 116 -1.27 -3.63 -8.36
C ARG A 116 -1.23 -5.01 -7.72
N GLU A 117 -0.05 -5.64 -7.64
CA GLU A 117 0.14 -6.92 -6.96
C GLU A 117 -0.18 -6.85 -5.46
N VAL A 118 0.24 -5.77 -4.79
CA VAL A 118 -0.06 -5.52 -3.37
C VAL A 118 -1.58 -5.38 -3.19
N GLN A 119 -2.25 -4.69 -4.10
CA GLN A 119 -3.70 -4.48 -4.02
C GLN A 119 -4.48 -5.77 -4.24
N LEU A 120 -4.09 -6.62 -5.20
CA LEU A 120 -4.69 -7.95 -5.35
C LEU A 120 -4.49 -8.82 -4.10
N ALA A 121 -3.26 -8.87 -3.58
CA ALA A 121 -2.94 -9.62 -2.37
C ALA A 121 -3.76 -9.10 -1.16
N ARG A 122 -3.99 -7.78 -1.08
CA ARG A 122 -4.84 -7.15 -0.07
C ARG A 122 -6.28 -7.64 -0.19
N LEU A 123 -6.87 -7.58 -1.37
CA LEU A 123 -8.26 -8.03 -1.59
C LEU A 123 -8.46 -9.50 -1.18
N GLU A 124 -7.52 -10.37 -1.52
CA GLU A 124 -7.52 -11.78 -1.08
C GLU A 124 -7.52 -11.90 0.46
N LEU A 125 -6.67 -11.13 1.14
CA LEU A 125 -6.54 -11.17 2.60
C LEU A 125 -7.72 -10.51 3.33
N GLU A 126 -8.33 -9.46 2.79
CA GLU A 126 -9.57 -8.87 3.33
C GLU A 126 -10.70 -9.90 3.30
N LEU A 127 -10.88 -10.60 2.16
CA LEU A 127 -11.88 -11.66 2.02
C LEU A 127 -11.61 -12.88 2.91
N ALA A 128 -10.34 -13.16 3.20
CA ALA A 128 -9.94 -14.18 4.15
C ALA A 128 -10.20 -13.75 5.61
N GLY A 129 -9.90 -12.50 5.96
CA GLY A 129 -10.16 -11.93 7.28
C GLY A 129 -11.64 -11.95 7.69
N ALA A 130 -12.55 -11.94 6.72
CA ALA A 130 -13.98 -12.17 7.00
C ALA A 130 -14.27 -13.52 7.67
N ARG A 131 -13.38 -14.51 7.53
CA ARG A 131 -13.51 -15.87 8.08
C ARG A 131 -12.43 -16.22 9.12
N GLU A 132 -11.28 -15.57 9.05
CA GLU A 132 -10.12 -15.87 9.90
C GLU A 132 -9.81 -14.69 10.84
N PRO A 133 -10.12 -14.79 12.16
CA PRO A 133 -9.91 -13.69 13.10
C PRO A 133 -8.49 -13.15 13.17
N LEU A 134 -7.50 -14.03 13.10
CA LEU A 134 -6.09 -13.66 13.16
C LEU A 134 -5.69 -12.73 11.99
N ILE A 135 -6.14 -13.06 10.77
CA ILE A 135 -5.91 -12.21 9.59
C ILE A 135 -6.66 -10.89 9.74
N ARG A 136 -7.92 -10.92 10.16
CA ARG A 136 -8.74 -9.71 10.35
C ARG A 136 -8.09 -8.73 11.31
N GLU A 137 -7.63 -9.21 12.47
CA GLU A 137 -7.02 -8.39 13.51
C GLU A 137 -5.74 -7.72 12.99
N GLU A 138 -4.92 -8.46 12.26
CA GLU A 138 -3.69 -7.92 11.69
C GLU A 138 -3.93 -6.92 10.57
N MET A 139 -4.89 -7.19 9.68
CA MET A 139 -5.32 -6.25 8.65
C MET A 139 -5.85 -4.96 9.27
N ILE A 140 -6.69 -5.06 10.32
CA ILE A 140 -7.19 -3.89 11.07
C ILE A 140 -6.03 -3.10 11.68
N ARG A 141 -5.05 -3.77 12.30
CA ARG A 141 -3.89 -3.12 12.91
C ARG A 141 -3.09 -2.35 11.86
N CYS A 142 -2.76 -2.98 10.73
CA CYS A 142 -2.01 -2.36 9.65
C CYS A 142 -2.76 -1.21 8.95
N GLN A 143 -4.08 -1.29 8.85
CA GLN A 143 -4.92 -0.21 8.31
C GLN A 143 -5.03 1.01 9.24
N ALA A 144 -4.70 0.88 10.54
CA ALA A 144 -4.90 1.96 11.50
C ALA A 144 -4.12 3.23 11.12
N GLU A 145 -2.92 3.09 10.56
CA GLU A 145 -2.13 4.22 10.09
C GLU A 145 -2.77 4.93 8.89
N PHE A 146 -3.31 4.17 7.93
CA PHE A 146 -4.05 4.73 6.78
C PHE A 146 -5.33 5.44 7.21
N ARG A 147 -6.03 4.93 8.22
CA ARG A 147 -7.15 5.63 8.86
C ARG A 147 -6.70 6.98 9.44
N GLY A 148 -5.57 7.01 10.13
CA GLY A 148 -4.97 8.26 10.61
C GLY A 148 -4.70 9.28 9.50
N PHE A 149 -4.16 8.86 8.35
CA PHE A 149 -3.97 9.75 7.20
C PHE A 149 -5.28 10.29 6.64
N ALA A 150 -6.29 9.43 6.48
CA ALA A 150 -7.60 9.84 6.00
C ALA A 150 -8.31 10.82 6.95
N GLU A 151 -8.17 10.61 8.26
CA GLU A 151 -8.66 11.53 9.29
C GLU A 151 -7.96 12.90 9.21
N LEU A 152 -6.64 12.92 9.00
CA LEU A 152 -5.90 14.16 8.80
C LEU A 152 -6.39 14.90 7.54
N VAL A 153 -6.55 14.19 6.43
CA VAL A 153 -7.10 14.76 5.19
C VAL A 153 -8.50 15.32 5.44
N ALA A 154 -9.36 14.59 6.16
CA ALA A 154 -10.70 15.07 6.48
C ALA A 154 -10.69 16.36 7.33
N LEU A 155 -9.82 16.43 8.36
CA LEU A 155 -9.62 17.65 9.15
C LEU A 155 -9.17 18.83 8.26
N ALA A 156 -8.21 18.60 7.37
CA ALA A 156 -7.69 19.64 6.47
C ALA A 156 -8.75 20.15 5.48
N LEU A 157 -9.76 19.32 5.17
CA LEU A 157 -10.89 19.68 4.33
C LEU A 157 -12.04 20.38 5.08
N GLY A 158 -11.91 20.53 6.41
CA GLY A 158 -12.88 21.22 7.26
C GLY A 158 -13.94 20.33 7.90
N SER A 159 -13.72 19.01 7.96
CA SER A 159 -14.65 18.08 8.61
C SER A 159 -14.89 18.42 10.08
N THR A 160 -16.15 18.29 10.51
CA THR A 160 -16.54 18.39 11.93
C THR A 160 -16.48 17.04 12.65
N ASN A 161 -16.38 15.93 11.91
CA ASN A 161 -16.26 14.57 12.43
C ASN A 161 -15.26 13.76 11.60
N ALA A 162 -13.99 14.16 11.66
CA ALA A 162 -12.94 13.62 10.80
C ALA A 162 -12.76 12.10 10.89
N ARG A 163 -13.07 11.50 12.04
CA ARG A 163 -13.05 10.04 12.22
C ARG A 163 -14.07 9.34 11.33
N LEU A 164 -15.30 9.86 11.25
CA LEU A 164 -16.33 9.31 10.38
C LEU A 164 -15.99 9.58 8.91
N ASP A 165 -15.63 10.81 8.57
CA ASP A 165 -15.41 11.20 7.18
C ASP A 165 -14.16 10.55 6.59
N GLY A 166 -13.09 10.41 7.38
CA GLY A 166 -11.91 9.64 6.99
C GLY A 166 -12.24 8.16 6.73
N HIS A 167 -13.12 7.57 7.53
CA HIS A 167 -13.59 6.20 7.31
C HIS A 167 -14.39 6.07 6.01
N VAL A 168 -15.34 6.99 5.78
CA VAL A 168 -16.15 7.03 4.54
C VAL A 168 -15.27 7.25 3.32
N LEU A 169 -14.31 8.18 3.39
CA LEU A 169 -13.35 8.45 2.33
C LEU A 169 -12.57 7.19 1.95
N LEU A 170 -12.02 6.46 2.94
CA LEU A 170 -11.33 5.20 2.69
C LEU A 170 -12.24 4.13 2.07
N ALA A 171 -13.48 4.02 2.53
CA ALA A 171 -14.44 3.05 1.98
C ALA A 171 -14.76 3.36 0.50
N LEU A 172 -14.94 4.63 0.15
CA LEU A 172 -15.14 5.05 -1.24
C LEU A 172 -13.91 4.78 -2.11
N LEU A 173 -12.72 5.11 -1.61
CA LEU A 173 -11.44 4.82 -2.29
C LEU A 173 -11.22 3.32 -2.47
N GLN A 174 -11.59 2.49 -1.50
CA GLN A 174 -11.51 1.03 -1.60
C GLN A 174 -12.44 0.47 -2.68
N GLY A 175 -13.63 1.04 -2.86
CA GLY A 175 -14.53 0.67 -3.95
C GLY A 175 -13.92 0.98 -5.31
N LEU A 176 -13.36 2.17 -5.47
CA LEU A 176 -12.63 2.58 -6.68
C LEU A 176 -11.39 1.69 -6.91
N LEU A 177 -10.61 1.40 -5.87
CA LEU A 177 -9.47 0.51 -5.97
C LEU A 177 -9.89 -0.90 -6.44
N PHE A 178 -10.93 -1.46 -5.82
CA PHE A 178 -11.44 -2.79 -6.14
C PHE A 178 -11.84 -2.87 -7.60
N ASP A 179 -12.66 -1.92 -8.04
CA ASP A 179 -13.10 -1.87 -9.42
C ASP A 179 -11.88 -1.70 -10.35
N HIS A 180 -10.89 -0.85 -10.04
CA HIS A 180 -9.69 -0.58 -10.87
C HIS A 180 -8.87 -1.86 -11.06
N VAL A 181 -8.54 -2.52 -9.96
CA VAL A 181 -7.66 -3.69 -9.95
C VAL A 181 -8.33 -4.94 -10.54
N THR A 182 -9.66 -5.02 -10.53
CA THR A 182 -10.40 -6.20 -11.03
C THR A 182 -10.89 -6.05 -12.46
N ARG A 183 -11.08 -4.83 -12.95
CA ARG A 183 -11.70 -4.56 -14.27
C ARG A 183 -10.85 -3.72 -15.21
N ASP A 184 -9.74 -3.15 -14.72
CA ASP A 184 -8.76 -2.39 -15.50
C ASP A 184 -9.42 -1.29 -16.34
N TRP A 185 -9.99 -0.28 -15.68
CA TRP A 185 -10.73 0.75 -16.41
C TRP A 185 -9.80 1.53 -17.31
N GLU A 186 -10.15 1.64 -18.57
CA GLU A 186 -9.41 2.46 -19.53
C GLU A 186 -9.73 3.96 -19.38
N ASP A 187 -10.83 4.33 -18.70
CA ASP A 187 -11.28 5.72 -18.60
C ASP A 187 -10.76 6.42 -17.32
N PRO A 188 -9.76 7.32 -17.44
CA PRO A 188 -9.23 8.06 -16.30
C PRO A 188 -10.23 9.03 -15.65
N GLU A 189 -11.34 9.39 -16.32
CA GLU A 189 -12.36 10.26 -15.72
C GLU A 189 -13.06 9.59 -14.53
N ILE A 190 -13.18 8.26 -14.51
CA ILE A 190 -13.85 7.53 -13.42
C ILE A 190 -13.13 7.79 -12.09
N LEU A 191 -11.80 7.70 -12.09
CA LEU A 191 -11.01 7.93 -10.89
C LEU A 191 -11.07 9.40 -10.46
N GLU A 192 -10.97 10.33 -11.41
CA GLU A 192 -11.04 11.76 -11.09
C GLU A 192 -12.40 12.16 -10.49
N VAL A 193 -13.49 11.79 -11.15
CA VAL A 193 -14.85 12.07 -10.69
C VAL A 193 -15.14 11.35 -9.38
N GLY A 194 -14.68 10.10 -9.24
CA GLY A 194 -14.80 9.32 -8.00
C GLY A 194 -14.09 9.99 -6.83
N LEU A 195 -12.83 10.40 -7.02
CA LEU A 195 -12.05 11.13 -6.01
C LEU A 195 -12.71 12.45 -5.64
N ARG A 196 -13.17 13.21 -6.64
CA ARG A 196 -13.88 14.47 -6.41
C ARG A 196 -15.09 14.27 -5.51
N ARG A 197 -15.96 13.32 -5.85
CA ARG A 197 -17.16 13.01 -5.06
C ARG A 197 -16.80 12.54 -3.64
N ALA A 198 -15.76 11.74 -3.49
CA ALA A 198 -15.33 11.26 -2.18
C ALA A 198 -14.80 12.41 -1.30
N ILE A 199 -14.01 13.33 -1.86
CA ILE A 199 -13.48 14.50 -1.16
C ILE A 199 -14.60 15.51 -0.82
N GLU A 200 -15.53 15.74 -1.75
CA GLU A 200 -16.69 16.62 -1.52
C GLU A 200 -17.64 16.10 -0.43
N SER A 201 -17.74 14.77 -0.25
CA SER A 201 -18.57 14.17 0.81
C SER A 201 -18.13 14.50 2.24
N VAL A 202 -16.88 14.96 2.43
CA VAL A 202 -16.31 15.30 3.75
C VAL A 202 -16.89 16.59 4.34
N ARG A 203 -17.55 17.43 3.52
CA ARG A 203 -18.01 18.77 3.92
C ARG A 203 -19.44 18.81 4.47
N TYR A 204 -20.06 17.66 4.74
CA TYR A 204 -21.46 17.55 5.15
C TYR A 204 -21.66 17.25 6.63
#